data_AF-A0A926KBG5-F1
#
_entry.id   AF-A0A926KBG5-F1
#
_cell.length_a   1.000
_cell.length_b   1.000
_cell.length_c   1.000
_cell.angle_alpha   90.00
_cell.angle_beta   90.00
_cell.angle_gamma   90.00
#
_symmetry.space_group_name_H-M   'P 1'
#
loop_
_entity.id
_entity.type
_entity.pdbx_description
1 polymer ?
#
loop_
_entity_poly.entity_id
_entity_poly.type
_entity_poly.pdbx_seq_one_letter_code
_entity_poly.pdbx_strand_id
1 'polypeptide(L)'
;MTLKHIVNWKLSGETLEERNAQAAEIIAALEPLIDLVPSLRKINVYRNELFDGDNFDVTLITEFDDAEGLAAYATHPDHVAAGAIIKGYAVARVATDFTI
;
A
#
# COMPACT_ATOMS: atom_id res chain seq x y z
N MET A 1 -1.15 -12.85 -18.31
CA MET A 1 -1.23 -11.39 -18.14
C MET A 1 -1.28 -11.16 -16.66
N THR A 2 -0.40 -10.33 -16.11
CA THR A 2 -0.38 -10.07 -14.66
C THR A 2 -0.84 -8.63 -14.46
N LEU A 3 -1.82 -8.41 -13.58
CA LEU A 3 -2.28 -7.08 -13.21
C LEU A 3 -1.38 -6.51 -12.11
N LYS A 4 -0.80 -5.33 -12.35
CA LYS A 4 -0.11 -4.53 -11.33
C LYS A 4 -1.05 -3.49 -10.76
N HIS A 5 -1.12 -3.43 -9.44
CA HIS A 5 -1.81 -2.39 -8.67
C HIS A 5 -0.78 -1.64 -7.83
N ILE A 6 -0.58 -0.37 -8.17
CA ILE A 6 0.37 0.51 -7.49
C ILE A 6 -0.41 1.60 -6.78
N VAL A 7 -0.14 1.80 -5.48
CA VAL A 7 -0.74 2.85 -4.67
C VAL A 7 0.35 3.68 -4.03
N ASN A 8 0.16 4.99 -3.98
CA ASN A 8 1.02 5.87 -3.21
C ASN A 8 0.18 6.65 -2.21
N TRP A 9 0.71 6.82 -0.98
CA TRP A 9 0.08 7.64 0.06
C TRP A 9 0.95 8.81 0.49
N LYS A 10 0.32 9.96 0.66
CA LYS A 10 0.85 11.09 1.42
C LYS A 10 0.36 10.93 2.85
N LEU A 11 1.24 11.07 3.83
CA LEU A 11 0.94 10.84 5.24
C LEU A 11 0.79 12.17 6.01
N SER A 12 0.10 12.10 7.15
CA SER A 12 -0.25 13.27 7.97
C SER A 12 0.89 13.80 8.84
N GLY A 13 1.97 13.03 9.04
CA GLY A 13 3.11 13.46 9.84
C GLY A 13 3.72 14.78 9.34
N GLU A 14 3.94 15.72 10.26
CA GLU A 14 4.48 17.05 9.95
C GLU A 14 6.01 17.02 9.85
N THR A 15 6.63 16.07 10.55
CA THR A 15 8.07 15.83 10.54
C THR A 15 8.45 14.56 9.76
N LEU A 16 9.72 14.46 9.38
CA LEU A 16 10.26 13.24 8.78
C LEU A 16 10.16 12.04 9.73
N GLU A 17 10.41 12.26 11.02
CA GLU A 17 10.35 11.22 12.04
C GLU A 17 8.93 10.64 12.18
N GLU A 18 7.91 11.50 12.26
CA GLU A 18 6.51 11.06 12.32
C GLU A 18 6.10 10.29 11.06
N ARG A 19 6.46 10.78 9.87
CA ARG A 19 6.16 10.08 8.61
C ARG A 19 6.87 8.73 8.52
N ASN A 20 8.09 8.61 9.05
CA ASN A 20 8.81 7.34 9.10
C ASN A 20 8.14 6.35 10.06
N ALA A 21 7.69 6.80 11.22
CA ALA A 21 6.94 5.97 12.17
C ALA A 21 5.63 5.46 11.56
N GLN A 22 4.84 6.36 10.96
CA GLN A 22 3.59 6.02 10.27
C GLN A 22 3.81 5.05 9.11
N ALA A 23 4.86 5.26 8.31
CA ALA A 23 5.23 4.36 7.22
C ALA A 23 5.63 2.97 7.73
N ALA A 24 6.39 2.87 8.83
CA ALA A 24 6.78 1.60 9.42
C ALA A 24 5.55 0.78 9.86
N GLU A 25 4.55 1.44 10.47
CA GLU A 25 3.28 0.79 10.82
C GLU A 25 2.50 0.31 9.60
N ILE A 26 2.47 1.11 8.53
CA ILE A 26 1.83 0.72 7.26
C ILE A 26 2.51 -0.49 6.63
N ILE A 27 3.84 -0.52 6.61
CA ILE A 27 4.63 -1.64 6.07
C ILE A 27 4.32 -2.90 6.88
N ALA A 28 4.41 -2.83 8.21
CA ALA A 28 4.14 -3.94 9.10
C ALA A 28 2.71 -4.49 8.99
N ALA A 29 1.73 -3.64 8.67
CA ALA A 29 0.35 -4.04 8.45
C ALA A 29 0.11 -4.71 7.08
N LEU A 30 0.86 -4.33 6.06
CA LEU A 30 0.63 -4.75 4.68
C LEU A 30 1.45 -5.99 4.28
N GLU A 31 2.72 -6.08 4.67
CA GLU A 31 3.61 -7.19 4.25
C GLU A 31 3.05 -8.59 4.56
N PRO A 32 2.45 -8.85 5.74
CA PRO A 32 1.89 -10.17 6.06
C PRO A 32 0.73 -10.60 5.16
N LEU A 33 0.11 -9.68 4.41
CA LEU A 33 -1.03 -10.00 3.55
C LEU A 33 -0.68 -11.01 2.46
N ILE A 34 0.59 -11.18 2.10
CA ILE A 34 1.02 -12.19 1.14
C ILE A 34 0.68 -13.61 1.59
N ASP A 35 0.71 -13.86 2.89
CA ASP A 35 0.42 -15.16 3.48
C ASP A 35 -1.08 -15.32 3.83
N LEU A 36 -1.81 -14.20 3.93
CA LEU A 36 -3.19 -14.15 4.39
C LEU A 36 -4.21 -14.06 3.24
N VAL A 37 -3.85 -13.44 2.11
CA VAL A 37 -4.77 -13.13 1.02
C VAL A 37 -4.46 -13.99 -0.21
N PRO A 38 -5.27 -15.03 -0.52
CA PRO A 38 -4.92 -16.02 -1.55
C PRO A 38 -4.77 -15.48 -2.98
N SER A 39 -5.41 -14.35 -3.30
CA SER A 39 -5.34 -13.74 -4.64
C SER A 39 -4.07 -12.89 -4.85
N LEU A 40 -3.38 -12.50 -3.78
CA LEU A 40 -2.20 -11.65 -3.84
C LEU A 40 -0.98 -12.47 -4.28
N ARG A 41 -0.34 -12.07 -5.39
CA ARG A 41 0.83 -12.78 -5.95
C ARG A 41 2.15 -12.16 -5.51
N LYS A 42 2.15 -10.86 -5.28
CA LYS A 42 3.30 -10.11 -4.81
C LYS A 42 2.86 -8.89 -4.05
N ILE A 43 3.62 -8.54 -3.02
CA ILE A 43 3.49 -7.27 -2.30
C ILE A 43 4.87 -6.74 -1.97
N ASN A 44 5.07 -5.47 -2.22
CA ASN A 44 6.23 -4.72 -1.75
C ASN A 44 5.76 -3.34 -1.30
N VAL A 45 6.22 -2.92 -0.12
CA VAL A 45 5.85 -1.64 0.46
C VAL A 45 7.14 -0.91 0.82
N TYR A 46 7.27 0.34 0.37
CA TYR A 46 8.48 1.12 0.59
C TYR A 46 8.17 2.52 1.07
N ARG A 47 8.99 3.00 2.01
CA ARG A 47 9.10 4.41 2.36
C ARG A 47 9.88 5.14 1.27
N ASN A 48 9.41 6.29 0.84
CA ASN A 48 10.16 7.18 -0.04
C ASN A 48 11.43 7.70 0.64
N GLU A 49 12.54 7.71 -0.10
CA GLU A 49 13.87 8.08 0.43
C GLU A 49 14.35 9.47 -0.01
N LEU A 50 13.73 10.08 -1.03
CA LEU A 50 14.20 11.32 -1.65
C LEU A 50 13.06 12.32 -1.87
N PHE A 51 13.38 13.62 -1.78
CA PHE A 51 12.42 14.73 -1.98
C PHE A 51 11.20 14.66 -1.04
N ASP A 52 11.45 14.39 0.25
CA ASP A 52 10.40 14.38 1.27
C ASP A 52 9.65 15.70 1.36
N GLY A 53 8.33 15.62 1.42
CA GLY A 53 7.45 16.79 1.32
C GLY A 53 6.84 16.94 -0.07
N ASP A 54 7.66 16.81 -1.13
CA ASP A 54 7.20 16.91 -2.53
C ASP A 54 6.63 15.58 -3.04
N ASN A 55 7.36 14.49 -2.82
CA ASN A 55 6.94 13.15 -3.22
C ASN A 55 5.89 12.55 -2.28
N PHE A 56 5.22 11.49 -2.73
CA PHE A 56 4.41 10.65 -1.85
C PHE A 56 5.32 9.88 -0.88
N ASP A 57 4.83 9.62 0.32
CA ASP A 57 5.67 9.17 1.41
C ASP A 57 5.82 7.64 1.43
N VAL A 58 4.79 6.90 1.01
CA VAL A 58 4.80 5.43 0.94
C VAL A 58 4.27 4.95 -0.41
N THR A 59 4.91 3.93 -0.98
CA THR A 59 4.42 3.21 -2.17
C THR A 59 4.10 1.75 -1.82
N LEU A 60 2.99 1.25 -2.34
CA LEU A 60 2.60 -0.16 -2.38
C LEU A 60 2.63 -0.62 -3.83
N ILE A 61 3.31 -1.72 -4.09
CA ILE A 61 3.35 -2.39 -5.39
C ILE A 61 2.83 -3.81 -5.20
N THR A 62 1.74 -4.16 -5.88
CA THR A 62 1.13 -5.48 -5.81
C THR A 62 0.91 -6.09 -7.19
N GLU A 63 0.90 -7.42 -7.24
CA GLU A 63 0.63 -8.20 -8.46
C GLU A 63 -0.52 -9.18 -8.21
N PHE A 64 -1.40 -9.31 -9.21
CA PHE A 64 -2.56 -10.20 -9.24
C PHE A 64 -2.64 -10.90 -10.60
N ASP A 65 -3.38 -12.01 -10.67
CA ASP A 65 -3.62 -12.69 -11.94
C ASP A 65 -4.50 -11.84 -12.87
N ASP A 66 -5.49 -11.14 -12.32
CA ASP A 66 -6.50 -10.35 -13.04
C ASP A 66 -7.20 -9.32 -12.12
N ALA A 67 -8.22 -8.64 -12.67
CA ALA A 67 -9.01 -7.65 -11.94
C ALA A 67 -9.88 -8.26 -10.84
N GLU A 68 -10.34 -9.50 -11.04
CA GLU A 68 -11.09 -10.27 -10.06
C GLU A 68 -10.22 -10.59 -8.83
N GLY A 69 -8.95 -10.93 -9.03
CA GLY A 69 -7.96 -11.13 -7.96
C GLY A 69 -7.73 -9.86 -7.13
N LEU A 70 -7.64 -8.70 -7.79
CA LEU A 70 -7.56 -7.40 -7.11
C LEU A 70 -8.85 -7.09 -6.33
N ALA A 71 -10.03 -7.36 -6.90
CA ALA A 71 -11.31 -7.13 -6.22
C ALA A 71 -11.48 -8.02 -4.98
N ALA A 72 -11.05 -9.28 -5.07
CA ALA A 72 -11.02 -10.21 -3.93
C ALA A 72 -10.07 -9.72 -2.83
N TYR A 73 -8.89 -9.24 -3.19
CA TYR A 73 -7.94 -8.63 -2.25
C TYR A 73 -8.53 -7.39 -1.57
N ALA A 74 -9.12 -6.48 -2.34
CA ALA A 74 -9.65 -5.22 -1.84
C ALA A 74 -10.75 -5.39 -0.76
N THR A 75 -11.47 -6.50 -0.81
CA THR A 75 -12.56 -6.83 0.12
C THR A 75 -12.17 -7.83 1.21
N HIS A 76 -10.96 -8.38 1.17
CA HIS A 76 -10.50 -9.36 2.16
C HIS A 76 -10.44 -8.74 3.57
N PRO A 77 -10.92 -9.43 4.63
CA PRO A 77 -10.94 -8.89 5.99
C PRO A 77 -9.59 -8.36 6.48
N ASP A 78 -8.50 -9.09 6.22
CA ASP A 78 -7.15 -8.65 6.61
C ASP A 78 -6.69 -7.40 5.84
N HIS A 79 -7.02 -7.29 4.54
CA HIS A 79 -6.75 -6.07 3.78
C HIS A 79 -7.58 -4.90 4.31
N VAL A 80 -8.85 -5.10 4.66
CA VAL A 80 -9.71 -4.06 5.24
C VAL A 80 -9.13 -3.58 6.58
N ALA A 81 -8.63 -4.49 7.41
CA ALA A 81 -7.98 -4.16 8.68
C ALA A 81 -6.70 -3.35 8.46
N ALA A 82 -5.81 -3.77 7.55
CA ALA A 82 -4.62 -3.01 7.19
C ALA A 82 -4.99 -1.63 6.59
N GLY A 83 -6.03 -1.59 5.76
CA GLY A 83 -6.60 -0.39 5.16
C GLY A 83 -7.08 0.64 6.19
N ALA A 84 -7.55 0.20 7.36
CA ALA A 84 -7.95 1.10 8.44
C ALA A 84 -6.76 1.83 9.07
N ILE A 85 -5.63 1.14 9.24
CA ILE A 85 -4.37 1.74 9.74
C ILE A 85 -3.92 2.84 8.77
N ILE A 86 -3.88 2.52 7.47
CA ILE A 86 -3.46 3.46 6.42
C ILE A 86 -4.38 4.68 6.38
N LYS A 87 -5.70 4.50 6.49
CA LYS A 87 -6.67 5.61 6.54
C LYS A 87 -6.49 6.52 7.76
N GLY A 88 -5.92 6.02 8.85
CA GLY A 88 -5.57 6.83 10.02
C GLY A 88 -4.43 7.81 9.76
N TYR A 89 -3.53 7.51 8.82
CA TYR A 89 -2.36 8.33 8.51
C TYR A 89 -2.44 9.07 7.17
N ALA A 90 -3.14 8.52 6.18
CA ALA A 90 -3.11 9.05 4.83
C ALA A 90 -3.94 10.33 4.67
N VAL A 91 -3.32 11.38 4.12
CA VAL A 91 -3.98 12.64 3.73
C VAL A 91 -4.20 12.76 2.22
N ALA A 92 -3.48 11.96 1.42
CA ALA A 92 -3.75 11.81 0.00
C ALA A 92 -3.43 10.38 -0.46
N ARG A 93 -4.11 9.94 -1.52
CA ARG A 93 -3.94 8.63 -2.15
C ARG A 93 -4.02 8.77 -3.66
N VAL A 94 -3.08 8.17 -4.37
CA VAL A 94 -3.16 7.96 -5.82
C VAL A 94 -2.90 6.49 -6.13
N ALA A 95 -3.52 5.99 -7.19
CA ALA A 95 -3.32 4.61 -7.62
C ALA A 95 -3.33 4.49 -9.14
N THR A 96 -2.57 3.51 -9.64
CA THR A 96 -2.51 3.17 -11.07
C THR A 96 -2.54 1.65 -11.22
N ASP A 97 -3.38 1.18 -12.13
CA ASP A 97 -3.57 -0.23 -12.44
C ASP A 97 -3.25 -0.50 -13.91
N PHE A 98 -2.42 -1.50 -14.20
CA PHE A 98 -2.05 -1.86 -15.58
C PHE A 98 -1.60 -3.32 -15.70
N THR A 99 -1.80 -3.89 -16.89
CA THR A 99 -1.38 -5.26 -17.21
C THR A 99 0.03 -5.27 -17.80
N ILE A 100 0.83 -6.27 -17.40
CA ILE A 100 2.13 -6.60 -18.01
C ILE A 100 2.09 -7.90 -18.82
#